data_AF-A0A4R1ANG1-F1
#
_entry.id   AF-A0A4R1ANG1-F1
#
_cell.length_a   1.000
_cell.length_b   1.000
_cell.length_c   1.000
_cell.angle_alpha   90.00
_cell.angle_beta   90.00
_cell.angle_gamma   90.00
#
_symmetry.space_group_name_H-M   'P 1'
#
loop_
_entity.id
_entity.type
_entity.pdbx_description
1 polymer ?
#
loop_
_entity_poly.entity_id
_entity_poly.type
_entity_poly.pdbx_seq_one_letter_code
_entity_poly.pdbx_strand_id
1 'polypeptide(L)'
;MTGSWEERAAAGEALAPGAGVPDTDARLIELLLDPENTAVTFRTAVALLDQRTTAAFRLLVLASADADDNQRDWIGDAVDGFVGRMQGEGEAFIRRALHVLEKDNDGCAHAAAEWRAWFHWS
;
A
#
# COMPACT_ATOMS: atom_id res chain seq x y z
N MET A 1 12.36 12.23 -7.56
CA MET A 1 11.18 12.56 -8.38
C MET A 1 11.08 14.07 -8.49
N THR A 2 10.65 14.64 -9.61
CA THR A 2 10.52 16.11 -9.77
C THR A 2 9.05 16.51 -9.87
N GLY A 3 8.71 17.72 -9.45
CA GLY A 3 7.32 18.24 -9.45
C GLY A 3 6.84 18.56 -8.02
N SER A 4 5.70 19.23 -7.90
CA SER A 4 5.09 19.50 -6.59
C SER A 4 4.59 18.21 -5.93
N TRP A 5 4.33 18.22 -4.62
CA TRP A 5 3.79 17.03 -3.95
C TRP A 5 2.40 16.66 -4.50
N GLU A 6 1.60 17.65 -4.92
CA GLU A 6 0.29 17.41 -5.54
C GLU A 6 0.42 16.67 -6.88
N GLU A 7 1.39 17.04 -7.71
CA GLU A 7 1.65 16.39 -9.00
C GLU A 7 2.08 14.94 -8.80
N ARG A 8 2.93 14.67 -7.80
CA ARG A 8 3.37 13.32 -7.47
C ARG A 8 2.22 12.48 -6.89
N ALA A 9 1.41 13.04 -5.99
CA ALA A 9 0.22 12.37 -5.49
C ALA A 9 -0.78 12.05 -6.61
N ALA A 10 -1.01 12.98 -7.53
CA ALA A 10 -1.86 12.75 -8.69
C ALA A 10 -1.30 11.67 -9.63
N ALA A 11 0.03 11.57 -9.76
CA ALA A 11 0.67 10.48 -10.49
C ALA A 11 0.39 9.11 -9.83
N GLY A 12 0.44 9.04 -8.49
CA GLY A 12 0.09 7.83 -7.75
C GLY A 12 -1.35 7.39 -8.00
N GLU A 13 -2.29 8.34 -7.94
CA GLU A 13 -3.70 8.11 -8.25
C GLU A 13 -3.92 7.63 -9.69
N ALA A 14 -3.23 8.23 -10.65
CA ALA A 14 -3.34 7.87 -12.07
C ALA A 14 -2.73 6.50 -12.39
N LEU A 15 -1.66 6.11 -11.69
CA LEU A 15 -0.95 4.84 -11.92
C LEU A 15 -1.60 3.65 -11.20
N ALA A 16 -2.31 3.88 -10.08
CA ALA A 16 -2.88 2.82 -9.25
C ALA A 16 -3.69 1.73 -10.01
N PRO A 17 -4.49 2.05 -11.04
CA PRO A 17 -5.20 1.03 -11.83
C PRO A 17 -4.28 0.05 -12.58
N GLY A 18 -3.01 0.41 -12.78
CA GLY A 18 -1.99 -0.41 -13.46
C GLY A 18 -1.16 -1.29 -12.53
N ALA A 19 -1.52 -1.40 -11.24
CA ALA A 19 -0.82 -2.27 -10.29
C ALA A 19 -0.77 -3.74 -10.78
N GLY A 20 0.39 -4.37 -10.68
CA GLY A 20 0.74 -5.67 -11.25
C GLY A 20 1.48 -5.58 -12.58
N VAL A 21 1.68 -4.38 -13.15
CA VAL A 21 2.56 -4.16 -14.31
C VAL A 21 3.94 -3.71 -13.79
N PRO A 22 5.04 -4.42 -14.11
CA PRO A 22 6.33 -4.20 -13.45
C PRO A 22 6.84 -2.76 -13.41
N ASP A 23 6.80 -2.04 -14.53
CA ASP A 23 7.26 -0.64 -14.60
C ASP A 23 6.33 0.31 -13.81
N THR A 24 5.03 0.01 -13.78
CA THR A 24 4.04 0.75 -12.99
C THR A 24 4.25 0.49 -11.50
N ASP A 25 4.51 -0.75 -11.11
CA ASP A 25 4.74 -1.17 -9.73
C ASP A 25 5.98 -0.51 -9.15
N ALA A 26 7.09 -0.49 -9.88
CA ALA A 26 8.31 0.21 -9.48
C ALA A 26 8.03 1.69 -9.22
N ARG A 27 7.24 2.33 -10.10
CA ARG A 27 6.91 3.75 -9.97
C ARG A 27 5.96 4.03 -8.79
N LEU A 28 5.02 3.14 -8.53
CA LEU A 28 4.11 3.23 -7.39
C LEU A 28 4.85 3.04 -6.06
N ILE A 29 5.83 2.13 -5.99
CA ILE A 29 6.68 1.96 -4.80
C ILE A 29 7.49 3.24 -4.52
N GLU A 30 8.09 3.86 -5.55
CA GLU A 30 8.79 5.15 -5.38
C GLU A 30 7.88 6.25 -4.82
N LEU A 31 6.59 6.26 -5.19
CA LEU A 31 5.62 7.24 -4.70
C LEU A 31 5.12 6.92 -3.28
N LEU A 32 4.97 5.65 -2.93
CA LEU A 32 4.71 5.22 -1.55
C LEU A 32 5.86 5.62 -0.63
N LEU A 33 7.10 5.57 -1.14
CA LEU A 33 8.32 5.92 -0.44
C LEU A 33 8.77 7.37 -0.72
N ASP A 34 7.85 8.29 -1.04
CA ASP A 34 8.21 9.68 -1.32
C ASP A 34 8.98 10.28 -0.12
N PRO A 35 10.25 10.67 -0.30
CA PRO A 35 11.09 11.09 0.81
C PRO A 35 10.86 12.56 1.21
N GLU A 36 10.08 13.31 0.41
CA GLU A 36 9.89 14.74 0.62
C GLU A 36 8.56 15.05 1.29
N ASN A 37 7.50 14.27 1.01
CA ASN A 37 6.17 14.58 1.53
C ASN A 37 5.27 13.33 1.65
N THR A 38 4.93 12.97 2.88
CA THR A 38 4.09 11.79 3.18
C THR A 38 2.62 11.94 2.77
N ALA A 39 2.16 13.13 2.36
CA ALA A 39 0.87 13.24 1.68
C ALA A 39 0.85 12.47 0.35
N VAL A 40 2.01 12.32 -0.31
CA VAL A 40 2.16 11.49 -1.51
C VAL A 40 2.02 10.00 -1.14
N THR A 41 2.68 9.57 -0.06
CA THR A 41 2.54 8.22 0.51
C THR A 41 1.09 7.88 0.80
N PHE A 42 0.40 8.72 1.59
CA PHE A 42 -0.98 8.50 1.99
C PHE A 42 -1.94 8.42 0.79
N ARG A 43 -1.87 9.39 -0.14
CA ARG A 43 -2.78 9.42 -1.31
C ARG A 43 -2.54 8.26 -2.27
N THR A 44 -1.28 7.88 -2.47
CA THR A 44 -0.93 6.70 -3.28
C THR A 44 -1.46 5.43 -2.62
N ALA A 45 -1.32 5.30 -1.30
CA ALA A 45 -1.83 4.16 -0.56
C ALA A 45 -3.36 4.03 -0.64
N VAL A 46 -4.09 5.15 -0.46
CA VAL A 46 -5.55 5.18 -0.63
C VAL A 46 -5.96 4.77 -2.04
N ALA A 47 -5.30 5.30 -3.07
CA ALA A 47 -5.60 4.97 -4.46
C ALA A 47 -5.39 3.48 -4.77
N LEU A 48 -4.35 2.86 -4.21
CA LEU A 48 -4.09 1.43 -4.32
C LEU A 48 -5.14 0.58 -3.59
N LEU A 49 -5.52 0.97 -2.36
CA LEU A 49 -6.55 0.27 -1.59
C LEU A 49 -7.91 0.31 -2.30
N ASP A 50 -8.24 1.43 -2.94
CA ASP A 50 -9.49 1.57 -3.71
C ASP A 50 -9.54 0.65 -4.93
N GLN A 51 -8.41 0.12 -5.41
CA GLN A 51 -8.40 -0.91 -6.47
C GLN A 51 -8.93 -2.26 -5.98
N ARG A 52 -8.82 -2.55 -4.67
CA ARG A 52 -9.30 -3.80 -4.03
C ARG A 52 -8.76 -5.06 -4.71
N THR A 53 -7.53 -5.01 -5.19
CA THR A 53 -6.82 -6.16 -5.76
C THR A 53 -5.66 -6.57 -4.87
N THR A 54 -5.34 -7.87 -4.87
CA THR A 54 -4.15 -8.36 -4.16
C THR A 54 -2.87 -7.75 -4.72
N ALA A 55 -2.80 -7.47 -6.03
CA ALA A 55 -1.65 -6.84 -6.67
C ALA A 55 -1.41 -5.41 -6.15
N ALA A 56 -2.46 -4.60 -6.01
CA ALA A 56 -2.33 -3.26 -5.44
C ALA A 56 -1.94 -3.31 -3.95
N PHE A 57 -2.56 -4.21 -3.18
CA PHE A 57 -2.24 -4.39 -1.76
C PHE A 57 -0.80 -4.87 -1.54
N ARG A 58 -0.29 -5.73 -2.43
CA ARG A 58 1.09 -6.20 -2.43
C ARG A 58 2.10 -5.06 -2.43
N LEU A 59 1.85 -3.99 -3.18
CA LEU A 59 2.76 -2.84 -3.25
C LEU A 59 2.86 -2.10 -1.91
N LEU A 60 1.78 -2.05 -1.13
CA LEU A 60 1.80 -1.46 0.22
C LEU A 60 2.66 -2.30 1.15
N VAL A 61 2.47 -3.63 1.12
CA VAL A 61 3.24 -4.57 1.92
C VAL A 61 4.73 -4.49 1.58
N LEU A 62 5.07 -4.43 0.29
CA LEU A 62 6.45 -4.27 -0.16
C LEU A 62 7.04 -2.93 0.29
N ALA A 63 6.37 -1.82 0.00
CA ALA A 63 6.87 -0.50 0.37
C ALA A 63 7.06 -0.36 1.88
N SER A 64 6.19 -0.94 2.70
CA SER A 64 6.34 -0.87 4.16
C SER A 64 7.58 -1.56 4.72
N ALA A 65 8.18 -2.50 3.99
CA ALA A 65 9.44 -3.12 4.41
C ALA A 65 10.63 -2.13 4.34
N ASP A 66 10.59 -1.20 3.39
CA ASP A 66 11.65 -0.20 3.15
C ASP A 66 11.29 1.20 3.67
N ALA A 67 10.04 1.41 4.08
CA ALA A 67 9.53 2.68 4.57
C ALA A 67 10.15 3.09 5.92
N ASP A 68 10.41 4.40 6.07
CA ASP A 68 10.68 4.97 7.38
C ASP A 68 9.43 4.94 8.28
N ASP A 69 9.59 5.30 9.56
CA ASP A 69 8.49 5.20 10.53
C ASP A 69 7.32 6.14 10.17
N ASN A 70 7.59 7.33 9.63
CA ASN A 70 6.55 8.28 9.25
C ASN A 70 5.78 7.77 8.03
N GLN A 71 6.48 7.25 7.01
CA GLN A 71 5.86 6.62 5.85
C GLN A 71 5.02 5.40 6.24
N ARG A 72 5.52 4.57 7.17
CA ARG A 72 4.76 3.43 7.71
C ARG A 72 3.48 3.88 8.39
N ASP A 73 3.52 4.88 9.27
CA ASP A 73 2.33 5.42 9.94
C ASP A 73 1.26 5.86 8.93
N TRP A 74 1.64 6.59 7.88
CA TRP A 74 0.68 7.03 6.85
C TRP A 74 0.15 5.89 5.98
N ILE A 75 0.93 4.85 5.72
CA ILE A 75 0.43 3.63 5.07
C ILE A 75 -0.59 2.93 5.98
N GLY A 76 -0.31 2.84 7.29
CA GLY A 76 -1.22 2.29 8.30
C GLY A 76 -2.55 3.05 8.37
N ASP A 77 -2.49 4.37 8.46
CA ASP A 77 -3.68 5.24 8.48
C ASP A 77 -4.56 5.05 7.23
N ALA A 78 -3.96 4.87 6.06
CA ALA A 78 -4.70 4.58 4.83
C ALA A 78 -5.45 3.25 4.90
N VAL A 79 -4.82 2.21 5.47
CA VAL A 79 -5.41 0.87 5.65
C VAL A 79 -6.55 0.92 6.67
N ASP A 80 -6.36 1.56 7.82
CA ASP A 80 -7.40 1.75 8.83
C ASP A 80 -8.58 2.54 8.27
N GLY A 81 -8.30 3.60 7.49
CA GLY A 81 -9.32 4.36 6.78
C GLY A 81 -10.10 3.52 5.76
N PHE A 82 -9.42 2.66 5.00
CA PHE A 82 -10.07 1.73 4.08
C PHE A 82 -10.98 0.75 4.82
N VAL A 83 -10.50 0.15 5.92
CA VAL A 83 -11.27 -0.81 6.72
C VAL A 83 -12.51 -0.15 7.33
N GLY A 84 -12.34 1.04 7.91
CA GLY A 84 -13.45 1.82 8.48
C GLY A 84 -14.52 2.17 7.45
N ARG A 85 -14.14 2.51 6.22
CA ARG A 85 -15.09 2.83 5.13
C ARG A 85 -15.84 1.60 4.60
N MET A 86 -15.24 0.41 4.69
CA MET A 86 -15.72 -0.81 4.03
C MET A 86 -16.61 -1.71 4.90
N GLN A 87 -17.06 -1.25 6.08
CA GLN A 87 -18.08 -1.90 6.93
C GLN A 87 -17.90 -3.43 7.08
N GLY A 88 -16.67 -3.87 7.40
CA GLY A 88 -16.32 -5.29 7.61
C GLY A 88 -15.78 -6.02 6.38
N GLU A 89 -16.07 -5.56 5.16
CA GLU A 89 -15.48 -6.14 3.95
C GLU A 89 -14.00 -5.80 3.79
N GLY A 90 -13.58 -4.64 4.31
CA GLY A 90 -12.19 -4.18 4.22
C GLY A 90 -11.24 -5.10 4.99
N GLU A 91 -11.58 -5.43 6.23
CA GLU A 91 -10.81 -6.37 7.02
C GLU A 91 -10.76 -7.76 6.37
N ALA A 92 -11.89 -8.27 5.87
CA ALA A 92 -11.95 -9.55 5.20
C ALA A 92 -11.08 -9.59 3.94
N PHE A 93 -11.04 -8.49 3.18
CA PHE A 93 -10.15 -8.31 2.03
C PHE A 93 -8.67 -8.39 2.46
N ILE A 94 -8.26 -7.58 3.44
CA ILE A 94 -6.86 -7.53 3.91
C ILE A 94 -6.41 -8.89 4.43
N ARG A 95 -7.22 -9.56 5.26
CA ARG A 95 -6.92 -10.91 5.77
C ARG A 95 -6.72 -11.92 4.63
N ARG A 96 -7.56 -11.86 3.58
CA ARG A 96 -7.44 -12.75 2.42
C ARG A 96 -6.20 -12.41 1.59
N ALA A 97 -5.92 -11.14 1.35
CA ALA A 97 -4.77 -10.69 0.58
C ALA A 97 -3.45 -11.09 1.27
N LEU A 98 -3.32 -10.85 2.58
CA LEU A 98 -2.16 -11.29 3.38
C LEU A 98 -1.96 -12.81 3.31
N HIS A 99 -3.03 -13.60 3.43
CA HIS A 99 -2.93 -15.06 3.31
C HIS A 99 -2.42 -15.54 1.94
N VAL A 100 -2.71 -14.79 0.87
CA VAL A 100 -2.18 -15.07 -0.48
C VAL A 100 -0.70 -14.71 -0.52
N LEU A 101 -0.32 -13.52 -0.04
CA LEU A 101 1.05 -12.99 -0.10
C LEU A 101 2.04 -13.78 0.78
N GLU A 102 1.61 -14.30 1.93
CA GLU A 102 2.44 -15.18 2.79
C GLU A 102 2.88 -16.47 2.10
N LYS A 103 2.12 -16.91 1.08
CA LYS A 103 2.43 -18.12 0.32
C LYS A 103 3.21 -17.83 -0.97
N ASP A 104 3.45 -16.56 -1.27
CA ASP A 104 4.19 -16.14 -2.44
C ASP A 104 5.71 -16.23 -2.18
N ASN A 105 6.50 -16.56 -3.20
CA ASN A 105 7.93 -16.88 -3.04
C ASN A 105 8.87 -15.72 -3.43
N ASP A 106 8.37 -14.49 -3.39
CA ASP A 106 9.00 -13.34 -4.03
C ASP A 106 9.30 -12.17 -3.05
N GLY A 107 9.66 -12.53 -1.81
CA GLY A 107 10.12 -11.59 -0.80
C GLY A 107 9.01 -10.90 0.02
N CYS A 108 7.76 -10.95 -0.46
CA CYS A 108 6.59 -10.41 0.25
C CYS A 108 6.24 -11.15 1.54
N ALA A 109 6.60 -12.43 1.66
CA ALA A 109 6.08 -13.29 2.72
C ALA A 109 6.44 -12.79 4.14
N HIS A 110 7.64 -12.24 4.33
CA HIS A 110 8.06 -11.71 5.62
C HIS A 110 7.30 -10.44 5.98
N ALA A 111 7.25 -9.46 5.07
CA ALA A 111 6.52 -8.21 5.28
C ALA A 111 5.02 -8.45 5.49
N ALA A 112 4.42 -9.41 4.79
CA ALA A 112 3.02 -9.80 4.99
C ALA A 112 2.77 -10.38 6.40
N ALA A 113 3.71 -11.19 6.93
CA ALA A 113 3.60 -11.72 8.28
C ALA A 113 3.70 -10.61 9.35
N GLU A 114 4.56 -9.61 9.15
CA GLU A 114 4.66 -8.44 10.04
C GLU A 114 3.37 -7.61 10.03
N TRP A 115 2.81 -7.36 8.84
CA TRP A 115 1.52 -6.69 8.69
C TRP A 115 0.39 -7.44 9.41
N ARG A 116 0.38 -8.77 9.36
CA ARG A 116 -0.62 -9.57 10.08
C ARG A 116 -0.51 -9.42 11.61
N ALA A 117 0.71 -9.26 12.13
CA ALA A 117 0.92 -8.96 13.53
C ALA A 117 0.51 -7.52 13.86
N TRP A 118 0.70 -6.57 12.95
CA TRP A 118 0.30 -5.18 13.18
C TRP A 118 -1.22 -5.01 13.27
N PHE A 119 -1.97 -5.55 12.31
CA PHE A 119 -3.43 -5.41 12.24
C PHE A 119 -4.14 -6.52 13.02
N HIS A 120 -3.84 -6.70 14.31
CA HIS A 120 -4.48 -7.66 15.24
C HIS A 120 -6.01 -7.45 15.41
N TRP A 121 -6.78 -7.39 14.32
CA TRP A 121 -8.22 -7.46 14.34
C TRP A 121 -8.60 -8.86 14.81
N SER A 122 -9.43 -8.94 15.85
CA SER A 122 -9.96 -10.16 16.45
C SER A 122 -11.16 -10.67 15.68
#